data_AF-Q9W473-F1
#
_entry.id   AF-Q9W473-F1
#
_cell.length_a   1.000
_cell.length_b   1.000
_cell.length_c   1.000
_cell.angle_alpha   90.00
_cell.angle_beta   90.00
_cell.angle_gamma   90.00
#
_symmetry.space_group_name_H-M   'P 1'
#
loop_
_entity.id
_entity.type
_entity.pdbx_description
1 polymer ?
#
loop_
_entity_poly.entity_id
_entity_poly.type
_entity_poly.pdbx_seq_one_letter_code
_entity_poly.pdbx_strand_id
1 'polypeptide(L)'
;MFDRGLFPTGGSAASRVSTFTERHHRRVQLSRNKLYLQRLSRATSLVHKRPPLMNVKTQSGFDVLHEDARIFLERTNANVRLLLNLSKIKRTKGTIDFVEGPPLIPQSALPQMLQRLDRVQRHNLWLGLRLMRIHERKREGDQRKREGDQQKRISEQSQSSNLRCPSTITNRSTLGENEVFNKYIGWDLDMPDEYFELMRLLRPRIVLHFGLMDGRPLGQVVVQLYTEAAPLVVLQFVRTCLGQRSHEFAVRRIFPRLWVEGYLLSSCKNSLGEASSLSYRDPMEFDTRVVSHARYAFVLSCAKEYCVHGFPGGAINFSISFKPLPVARGQRVGFGRVIRGDKVIEAMEAHGTKNGKISRPLLITHCELL
;
A
#
# COMPACT_ATOMS: atom_id res chain seq x y z
N MET A 1 17.72 24.19 -52.24
CA MET A 1 18.18 23.72 -53.57
C MET A 1 17.02 23.81 -54.54
N PHE A 2 16.88 24.92 -55.27
CA PHE A 2 16.36 24.98 -56.64
C PHE A 2 16.69 26.40 -57.11
N ASP A 3 17.94 26.57 -57.51
CA ASP A 3 18.41 27.76 -58.19
C ASP A 3 17.57 27.98 -59.44
N ARG A 4 16.79 29.07 -59.46
CA ARG A 4 16.24 29.59 -60.71
C ARG A 4 17.35 30.34 -61.43
N GLY A 5 18.28 29.57 -62.00
CA GLY A 5 19.21 30.06 -62.99
C GLY A 5 18.42 30.58 -64.19
N LEU A 6 18.23 31.89 -64.24
CA LEU A 6 18.01 32.62 -65.47
C LEU A 6 19.24 32.38 -66.35
N PHE A 7 19.07 31.70 -67.48
CA PHE A 7 19.98 31.86 -68.61
C PHE A 7 19.20 32.13 -69.90
N PRO A 8 19.76 32.97 -70.79
CA PRO A 8 19.00 33.75 -71.75
C PRO A 8 19.01 33.11 -73.14
N THR A 9 18.21 33.66 -74.06
CA THR A 9 18.72 34.22 -75.33
C THR A 9 17.57 34.84 -76.10
N GLY A 10 17.70 36.13 -76.37
CA GLY A 10 16.87 36.86 -77.33
C GLY A 10 17.09 36.30 -78.73
N GLY A 11 15.99 36.12 -79.45
CA GLY A 11 15.99 35.60 -80.81
C GLY A 11 14.68 35.95 -81.52
N SER A 12 14.71 37.12 -82.16
CA SER A 12 13.94 37.55 -83.33
C SER A 12 12.42 37.37 -83.35
N ALA A 13 11.74 38.51 -83.36
CA ALA A 13 10.32 38.69 -83.61
C ALA A 13 9.95 38.33 -85.05
N ALA A 14 9.76 37.05 -85.33
CA ALA A 14 9.09 36.59 -86.55
C ALA A 14 7.60 36.37 -86.22
N SER A 15 6.76 37.20 -86.83
CA SER A 15 5.29 37.17 -86.79
C SER A 15 4.74 35.85 -87.32
N ARG A 16 4.75 34.79 -86.51
CA ARG A 16 4.11 33.52 -86.87
C ARG A 16 2.62 33.61 -86.65
N VAL A 17 1.89 33.86 -87.73
CA VAL A 17 0.44 33.61 -87.82
C VAL A 17 0.24 32.13 -87.50
N SER A 18 -0.17 31.84 -86.25
CA SER A 18 -0.31 30.45 -85.80
C SER A 18 -1.43 29.76 -86.58
N THR A 19 -1.07 28.66 -87.23
CA THR A 19 -1.99 27.79 -87.97
C THR A 19 -3.06 27.24 -87.02
N PHE A 20 -4.21 26.84 -87.56
CA PHE A 20 -5.30 26.25 -86.76
C PHE A 20 -4.81 25.09 -85.89
N THR A 21 -3.89 24.27 -86.41
CA THR A 21 -3.26 23.15 -85.70
C THR A 21 -2.40 23.61 -84.51
N GLU A 22 -1.63 24.70 -84.64
CA GLU A 22 -0.87 25.29 -83.53
C GLU A 22 -1.80 25.88 -82.46
N ARG A 23 -2.88 26.56 -82.86
CA ARG A 23 -3.87 27.09 -81.91
C ARG A 23 -4.58 25.97 -81.16
N HIS A 24 -4.93 24.89 -81.84
CA HIS A 24 -5.52 23.70 -81.23
C HIS A 24 -4.55 23.06 -80.24
N HIS A 25 -3.29 22.84 -80.63
CA HIS A 25 -2.26 22.32 -79.73
C HIS A 25 -2.04 23.22 -78.51
N ARG A 26 -2.00 24.54 -78.67
CA ARG A 26 -1.90 25.48 -77.54
C ARG A 26 -3.11 25.39 -76.61
N ARG A 27 -4.34 25.29 -77.14
CA ARG A 27 -5.54 25.11 -76.32
C ARG A 27 -5.52 23.78 -75.55
N VAL A 28 -5.12 22.70 -76.21
CA VAL A 28 -4.97 21.36 -75.59
C VAL A 28 -3.87 21.37 -74.53
N GLN A 29 -2.76 22.08 -74.76
CA GLN A 29 -1.71 22.26 -73.77
C GLN A 29 -2.20 23.09 -72.58
N LEU A 30 -2.91 24.20 -72.81
CA LEU A 30 -3.50 25.01 -71.74
C LEU A 30 -4.54 24.23 -70.93
N SER A 31 -5.40 23.44 -71.57
CA SER A 31 -6.38 22.59 -70.88
C SER A 31 -5.68 21.50 -70.07
N ARG A 32 -4.66 20.86 -70.63
CA ARG A 32 -3.83 19.87 -69.92
C ARG A 32 -3.08 20.50 -68.74
N ASN A 33 -2.58 21.72 -68.89
CA ASN A 33 -1.87 22.44 -67.84
C ASN A 33 -2.82 22.87 -66.70
N LYS A 34 -4.02 23.34 -67.04
CA LYS A 34 -5.10 23.61 -66.07
C LYS A 34 -5.47 22.34 -65.30
N LEU A 35 -5.57 21.21 -65.99
CA LEU A 35 -5.88 19.91 -65.39
C LEU A 35 -4.74 19.40 -64.50
N TYR A 36 -3.48 19.62 -64.90
CA TYR A 36 -2.30 19.35 -64.07
C TYR A 36 -2.30 20.18 -62.79
N LEU A 37 -2.55 21.49 -62.87
CA LEU A 37 -2.64 22.36 -61.69
C LEU A 37 -3.77 21.94 -60.75
N GLN A 38 -4.92 21.52 -61.29
CA GLN A 38 -6.04 20.99 -60.51
C GLN A 38 -5.72 19.64 -59.84
N ARG A 39 -4.91 18.79 -60.49
CA ARG A 39 -4.39 17.56 -59.86
C ARG A 39 -3.42 17.90 -58.74
N LEU A 40 -2.55 18.89 -58.94
CA LEU A 40 -1.55 19.32 -57.96
C LEU A 40 -2.19 19.98 -56.74
N SER A 41 -3.27 20.74 -56.92
CA SER A 41 -4.06 21.29 -55.80
C SER A 41 -4.78 20.21 -55.00
N ARG A 42 -5.18 19.10 -55.64
CA ARG A 42 -5.77 17.92 -55.01
C ARG A 42 -4.74 16.93 -54.48
N ALA A 43 -3.46 17.12 -54.79
CA ALA A 43 -2.41 16.20 -54.40
C ALA A 43 -2.16 16.33 -52.90
N THR A 44 -2.72 15.40 -52.12
CA THR A 44 -2.40 15.24 -50.72
C THR A 44 -1.07 14.51 -50.60
N SER A 45 -0.12 15.06 -49.86
CA SER A 45 1.12 14.34 -49.52
C SER A 45 0.75 13.10 -48.69
N LEU A 46 1.08 11.90 -49.18
CA LEU A 46 1.02 10.67 -48.38
C LEU A 46 1.95 10.75 -47.15
N VAL A 47 2.97 11.60 -47.24
CA VAL A 47 3.92 11.85 -46.16
C VAL A 47 3.33 12.91 -45.22
N HIS A 48 3.24 12.55 -43.94
CA HIS A 48 2.74 13.36 -42.84
C HIS A 48 3.48 14.71 -42.76
N LYS A 49 2.77 15.83 -42.90
CA LYS A 49 3.34 17.19 -42.87
C LYS A 49 3.42 17.82 -41.48
N ARG A 50 2.77 17.24 -40.46
CA ARG A 50 2.92 17.78 -39.11
C ARG A 50 4.29 17.35 -38.58
N PRO A 51 5.06 18.24 -37.93
CA PRO A 51 6.27 17.82 -37.24
C PRO A 51 5.91 16.67 -36.28
N PRO A 52 6.79 15.67 -36.11
CA PRO A 52 6.53 14.61 -35.15
C PRO A 52 6.22 15.23 -33.79
N LEU A 53 5.23 14.68 -33.09
CA LEU A 53 4.96 15.07 -31.71
C LEU A 53 6.15 14.60 -30.86
N MET A 54 7.07 15.51 -30.60
CA MET A 54 8.26 15.23 -29.80
C MET A 54 7.83 15.21 -28.33
N ASN A 55 8.06 14.09 -27.63
CA ASN A 55 7.86 14.05 -26.20
C ASN A 55 8.93 14.93 -25.54
N VAL A 56 8.51 16.07 -24.98
CA VAL A 56 9.42 17.03 -24.34
C VAL A 56 10.25 16.35 -23.25
N LYS A 57 9.71 15.34 -22.54
CA LYS A 57 10.46 14.61 -21.50
C LYS A 57 11.67 13.86 -22.04
N THR A 58 11.56 13.23 -23.21
CA THR A 58 12.67 12.44 -23.78
C THR A 58 13.72 13.31 -24.48
N GLN A 59 13.37 14.52 -24.92
CA GLN A 59 14.29 15.40 -25.65
C GLN A 59 14.92 16.52 -24.82
N SER A 60 14.22 16.99 -23.79
CA SER A 60 14.71 18.10 -22.95
C SER A 60 15.93 17.74 -22.11
N GLY A 61 16.28 16.45 -22.01
CA GLY A 61 17.39 16.02 -21.18
C GLY A 61 17.21 16.27 -19.68
N PHE A 62 16.01 16.66 -19.21
CA PHE A 62 15.77 16.89 -17.78
C PHE A 62 15.97 15.61 -16.94
N ASP A 63 15.64 14.44 -17.50
CA ASP A 63 15.93 13.15 -16.84
C ASP A 63 17.44 12.91 -16.73
N VAL A 64 18.22 13.34 -17.74
CA VAL A 64 19.69 13.26 -17.71
C VAL A 64 20.25 14.20 -16.65
N LEU A 65 19.67 15.38 -16.46
CA LEU A 65 20.13 16.34 -15.44
C LEU A 65 19.95 15.79 -14.01
N HIS A 66 18.85 15.08 -13.74
CA HIS A 66 18.65 14.43 -12.45
C HIS A 66 19.67 13.32 -12.19
N GLU A 67 19.94 12.51 -13.21
CA GLU A 67 20.95 11.45 -13.15
C GLU A 67 22.35 12.04 -12.98
N ASP A 68 22.70 13.07 -13.74
CA ASP A 68 23.96 13.81 -13.64
C ASP A 68 24.14 14.44 -12.26
N ALA A 69 23.07 15.00 -11.67
CA ALA A 69 23.11 15.54 -10.31
C ALA A 69 23.36 14.43 -9.26
N ARG A 70 22.75 13.25 -9.43
CA ARG A 70 23.00 12.09 -8.55
C ARG A 70 24.45 11.62 -8.68
N ILE A 71 24.95 11.44 -9.91
CA ILE A 71 26.33 11.07 -10.19
C ILE A 71 27.30 12.11 -9.63
N PHE A 72 26.99 13.40 -9.77
CA PHE A 72 27.77 14.49 -9.21
C PHE A 72 27.83 14.41 -7.68
N LEU A 73 26.69 14.17 -7.00
CA LEU A 73 26.64 13.99 -5.55
C LEU A 73 27.43 12.76 -5.09
N GLU A 74 27.32 11.64 -5.78
CA GLU A 74 28.09 10.43 -5.50
C GLU A 74 29.60 10.67 -5.64
N ARG A 75 30.03 11.31 -6.73
CA ARG A 75 31.43 11.72 -6.95
C ARG A 75 31.90 12.70 -5.88
N THR A 76 31.07 13.67 -5.51
CA THR A 76 31.39 14.63 -4.46
C THR A 76 31.59 13.93 -3.12
N ASN A 77 30.70 12.99 -2.76
CA ASN A 77 30.82 12.18 -1.55
C ASN A 77 32.07 11.29 -1.58
N ALA A 78 32.39 10.69 -2.73
CA ALA A 78 33.62 9.92 -2.90
C ALA A 78 34.87 10.80 -2.73
N ASN A 79 34.88 12.00 -3.32
CA ASN A 79 35.96 12.97 -3.18
C ASN A 79 36.12 13.46 -1.74
N VAL A 80 35.02 13.71 -1.02
CA VAL A 80 35.04 14.06 0.41
C VAL A 80 35.66 12.93 1.24
N ARG A 81 35.27 11.68 1.00
CA ARG A 81 35.87 10.52 1.68
C ARG A 81 37.36 10.38 1.36
N LEU A 82 37.74 10.60 0.10
CA LEU A 82 39.14 10.57 -0.32
C LEU A 82 39.96 11.66 0.37
N LEU A 83 39.44 12.89 0.46
CA LEU A 83 40.05 14.01 1.18
C LEU A 83 40.20 13.71 2.68
N LEU A 84 39.19 13.10 3.31
CA LEU A 84 39.27 12.68 4.71
C LEU A 84 40.36 11.61 4.91
N ASN A 85 40.42 10.62 4.02
CA ASN A 85 41.44 9.58 4.05
C ASN A 85 42.84 10.16 3.81
N LEU A 86 43.00 11.07 2.85
CA LEU A 86 44.27 11.72 2.55
C LEU A 86 44.73 12.61 3.71
N SER A 87 43.78 13.31 4.36
CA SER A 87 44.03 14.07 5.59
C SER A 87 44.45 13.16 6.74
N LYS A 88 43.83 11.97 6.86
CA LYS A 88 44.21 10.95 7.84
C LYS A 88 45.63 10.43 7.56
N ILE A 89 45.93 10.04 6.33
CA ILE A 89 47.26 9.57 5.89
C ILE A 89 48.32 10.67 6.11
N LYS A 90 48.00 11.93 5.78
CA LYS A 90 48.90 13.06 6.03
C LYS A 90 49.19 13.24 7.52
N ARG A 91 48.17 13.11 8.39
CA ARG A 91 48.35 13.16 9.85
C ARG A 91 49.18 11.97 10.35
N THR A 92 48.93 10.76 9.86
CA THR A 92 49.66 9.56 10.26
C THR A 92 50.99 9.38 9.53
N LYS A 93 51.34 10.27 8.58
CA LYS A 93 52.50 10.16 7.68
C LYS A 93 52.58 8.82 6.93
N GLY A 94 51.44 8.20 6.64
CA GLY A 94 51.40 6.87 6.02
C GLY A 94 51.67 5.71 6.98
N THR A 95 51.83 5.96 8.29
CA THR A 95 51.71 4.91 9.29
C THR A 95 50.26 4.41 9.23
N ILE A 96 50.10 3.22 8.65
CA ILE A 96 48.96 2.37 8.94
C ILE A 96 49.23 1.97 10.37
N ASP A 97 48.58 2.64 11.32
CA ASP A 97 48.48 2.07 12.65
C ASP A 97 48.04 0.63 12.38
N PHE A 98 48.85 -0.35 12.80
CA PHE A 98 48.28 -1.62 13.20
C PHE A 98 47.33 -1.21 14.31
N VAL A 99 46.14 -0.73 13.93
CA VAL A 99 45.06 -0.52 14.84
C VAL A 99 44.88 -1.94 15.31
N GLU A 100 45.38 -2.20 16.51
CA GLU A 100 44.86 -3.22 17.39
C GLU A 100 43.36 -3.19 17.10
N GLY A 101 42.90 -4.15 16.28
CA GLY A 101 41.48 -4.30 16.03
C GLY A 101 40.86 -4.28 17.42
N PRO A 102 39.77 -3.52 17.62
CA PRO A 102 39.27 -3.15 18.96
C PRO A 102 39.49 -4.33 19.86
N PRO A 103 40.27 -4.15 20.95
CA PRO A 103 41.13 -5.18 21.56
C PRO A 103 40.40 -6.49 21.44
N LEU A 104 40.94 -7.48 20.70
CA LEU A 104 40.27 -8.77 20.44
C LEU A 104 39.50 -9.16 21.70
N ILE A 105 38.21 -8.80 21.76
CA ILE A 105 37.45 -9.00 22.99
C ILE A 105 37.49 -10.50 23.08
N PRO A 106 38.10 -11.10 24.13
CA PRO A 106 38.21 -12.53 24.19
C PRO A 106 36.80 -13.04 23.91
N GLN A 107 36.65 -13.82 22.83
CA GLN A 107 35.37 -14.41 22.44
C GLN A 107 35.00 -15.53 23.42
N SER A 108 35.35 -15.37 24.69
CA SER A 108 34.65 -16.08 25.73
C SER A 108 33.21 -15.63 25.69
N ALA A 109 32.29 -16.56 25.92
CA ALA A 109 30.87 -16.28 25.91
C ALA A 109 30.49 -15.16 26.91
N LEU A 110 31.33 -14.92 27.94
CA LEU A 110 31.07 -14.02 29.06
C LEU A 110 30.98 -12.53 28.68
N PRO A 111 31.98 -11.86 28.07
CA PRO A 111 31.85 -10.45 27.68
C PRO A 111 30.71 -10.19 26.69
N GLN A 112 30.48 -11.10 25.74
CA GLN A 112 29.34 -11.00 24.81
C GLN A 112 28.00 -11.13 25.55
N MET A 113 27.92 -12.07 26.50
CA MET A 113 26.73 -12.23 27.35
C MET A 113 26.50 -10.99 28.22
N LEU A 114 27.56 -10.41 28.82
CA LEU A 114 27.45 -9.16 29.59
C LEU A 114 26.97 -7.98 28.73
N GLN A 115 27.51 -7.81 27.51
CA GLN A 115 27.02 -6.79 26.59
C GLN A 115 25.56 -7.01 26.19
N ARG A 116 25.13 -8.27 26.01
CA ARG A 116 23.73 -8.61 25.76
C ARG A 116 22.85 -8.28 26.98
N LEU A 117 23.30 -8.61 28.19
CA LEU A 117 22.60 -8.28 29.44
C LEU A 117 22.46 -6.76 29.61
N ASP A 118 23.51 -5.99 29.39
CA ASP A 118 23.48 -4.52 29.43
C ASP A 118 22.49 -3.94 28.40
N ARG A 119 22.45 -4.50 27.18
CA ARG A 119 21.46 -4.12 26.17
C ARG A 119 20.04 -4.44 26.68
N VAL A 120 19.80 -5.64 27.17
CA VAL A 120 18.49 -6.05 27.73
C VAL A 120 18.07 -5.15 28.89
N GLN A 121 18.99 -4.81 29.80
CA GLN A 121 18.71 -3.92 30.92
C GLN A 121 18.31 -2.51 30.46
N ARG A 122 19.01 -1.95 29.46
CA ARG A 122 18.64 -0.64 28.86
C ARG A 122 17.25 -0.69 28.21
N HIS A 123 16.94 -1.76 27.46
CA HIS A 123 15.62 -1.93 26.85
C HIS A 123 14.52 -2.11 27.91
N ASN A 124 14.77 -2.89 28.95
CA ASN A 124 13.83 -3.09 30.06
C ASN A 124 13.56 -1.78 30.81
N LEU A 125 14.60 -0.97 31.07
CA LEU A 125 14.45 0.34 31.69
C LEU A 125 13.58 1.26 30.83
N TRP A 126 13.85 1.33 29.53
CA TRP A 126 13.09 2.14 28.60
C TRP A 126 11.62 1.68 28.49
N LEU A 127 11.39 0.36 28.44
CA LEU A 127 10.06 -0.22 28.47
C LEU A 127 9.33 0.13 29.77
N GLY A 128 10.01 0.06 30.91
CA GLY A 128 9.48 0.47 32.21
C GLY A 128 9.05 1.94 32.23
N LEU A 129 9.90 2.85 31.76
CA LEU A 129 9.57 4.29 31.65
C LEU A 129 8.36 4.53 30.73
N ARG A 130 8.23 3.76 29.65
CA ARG A 130 7.08 3.83 28.75
C ARG A 130 5.80 3.33 29.42
N LEU A 131 5.84 2.19 30.11
CA LEU A 131 4.69 1.65 30.84
C LEU A 131 4.23 2.61 31.94
N MET A 132 5.17 3.26 32.63
CA MET A 132 4.85 4.30 33.64
C MET A 132 4.12 5.49 33.03
N ARG A 133 4.59 6.04 31.89
CA ARG A 133 3.89 7.12 31.16
C ARG A 133 2.46 6.75 30.74
N ILE A 134 2.23 5.49 30.35
CA ILE A 134 0.89 5.00 30.00
C ILE A 134 0.00 4.93 31.25
N HIS A 135 0.55 4.43 32.36
CA HIS A 135 -0.18 4.31 33.63
C HIS A 135 -0.55 5.67 34.22
N GLU A 136 0.35 6.65 34.14
CA GLU A 136 0.09 8.04 34.54
C GLU A 136 -1.07 8.64 33.74
N ARG A 137 -1.07 8.50 32.40
CA ARG A 137 -2.19 8.96 31.56
C ARG A 137 -3.51 8.29 31.91
N LYS A 138 -3.49 6.99 32.25
CA LYS A 138 -4.69 6.27 32.69
C LYS A 138 -5.20 6.81 34.04
N ARG A 139 -4.30 7.06 35.00
CA ARG A 139 -4.63 7.68 36.29
C ARG A 139 -5.21 9.08 36.14
N GLU A 140 -4.61 9.92 35.30
CA GLU A 140 -5.14 11.25 34.98
C GLU A 140 -6.53 11.17 34.33
N GLY A 141 -6.74 10.21 33.42
CA GLY A 141 -8.04 9.94 32.80
C GLY A 141 -9.11 9.49 33.81
N ASP A 142 -8.75 8.62 34.75
CA ASP A 142 -9.64 8.14 35.80
C ASP A 142 -9.95 9.24 36.84
N GLN A 143 -8.98 10.10 37.17
CA GLN A 143 -9.19 11.28 38.02
C GLN A 143 -10.14 12.28 37.36
N ARG A 144 -9.95 12.60 36.07
CA ARG A 144 -10.86 13.49 35.33
C ARG A 144 -12.27 12.91 35.16
N LYS A 145 -12.42 11.59 35.06
CA LYS A 145 -13.75 10.94 35.09
C LYS A 145 -14.40 11.09 36.47
N ARG A 146 -13.65 10.89 37.55
CA ARG A 146 -14.16 11.07 38.92
C ARG A 146 -14.57 12.51 39.21
N GLU A 147 -13.82 13.50 38.73
CA GLU A 147 -14.17 14.92 38.84
C GLU A 147 -15.35 15.30 37.93
N GLY A 148 -15.39 14.78 36.70
CA GLY A 148 -16.50 15.00 35.76
C GLY A 148 -17.82 14.38 36.20
N ASP A 149 -17.80 13.25 36.90
CA ASP A 149 -18.99 12.60 37.45
C ASP A 149 -19.55 13.34 38.69
N GLN A 150 -18.72 14.13 39.39
CA GLN A 150 -19.19 15.03 40.45
C GLN A 150 -19.83 16.31 39.87
N GLN A 151 -19.33 16.84 38.76
CA GLN A 151 -19.90 18.02 38.10
C GLN A 151 -21.18 17.73 37.29
N LYS A 152 -21.40 16.48 36.85
CA LYS A 152 -22.55 16.08 36.01
C LYS A 152 -23.86 15.81 36.75
N ARG A 153 -23.90 15.93 38.09
CA ARG A 153 -25.15 15.83 38.85
C ARG A 153 -25.99 17.11 38.91
N ILE A 154 -25.59 18.20 38.26
CA ILE A 154 -26.31 19.50 38.32
C ILE A 154 -26.77 20.02 36.94
N SER A 155 -26.56 19.29 35.84
CA SER A 155 -27.11 19.71 34.53
C SER A 155 -27.63 18.53 33.70
N GLU A 156 -28.85 18.11 34.03
CA GLU A 156 -29.69 17.34 33.13
C GLU A 156 -30.23 18.26 32.04
N GLN A 157 -29.54 18.32 30.90
CA GLN A 157 -30.15 18.36 29.56
C GLN A 157 -29.06 18.59 28.51
N SER A 158 -29.08 17.70 27.51
CA SER A 158 -28.42 17.82 26.21
C SER A 158 -26.91 17.54 26.15
N GLN A 159 -26.58 16.67 25.18
CA GLN A 159 -25.28 16.45 24.54
C GLN A 159 -24.37 15.40 25.19
N SER A 160 -24.51 14.18 24.65
CA SER A 160 -23.56 13.08 24.71
C SER A 160 -22.17 13.54 24.27
N SER A 161 -21.30 13.85 25.23
CA SER A 161 -19.91 14.23 24.97
C SER A 161 -19.03 13.01 24.72
N ASN A 162 -18.82 12.76 23.42
CA ASN A 162 -17.63 12.22 22.77
C ASN A 162 -16.51 11.69 23.70
N LEU A 163 -16.57 10.39 24.02
CA LEU A 163 -15.36 9.61 24.32
C LEU A 163 -14.57 9.48 23.01
N ARG A 164 -13.70 10.46 22.74
CA ARG A 164 -12.89 10.53 21.53
C ARG A 164 -11.77 9.51 21.65
N CYS A 165 -12.00 8.28 21.17
CA CYS A 165 -10.90 7.44 20.73
C CYS A 165 -10.05 8.29 19.76
N PRO A 166 -8.72 8.34 19.90
CA PRO A 166 -7.86 8.88 18.86
C PRO A 166 -7.82 7.90 17.68
N SER A 167 -9.00 7.53 17.17
CA SER A 167 -9.12 7.16 15.79
C SER A 167 -8.80 8.44 15.04
N THR A 168 -7.68 8.45 14.32
CA THR A 168 -7.38 9.46 13.32
C THR A 168 -8.47 9.36 12.26
N ILE A 169 -9.65 9.95 12.53
CA ILE A 169 -10.69 10.27 11.55
C ILE A 169 -10.02 11.24 10.58
N THR A 170 -9.34 10.69 9.62
CA THR A 170 -8.64 11.43 8.60
C THR A 170 -9.31 10.97 7.33
N ASN A 171 -10.31 11.73 6.89
CA ASN A 171 -11.10 11.43 5.69
C ASN A 171 -10.30 11.65 4.38
N ARG A 172 -8.97 11.58 4.42
CA ARG A 172 -8.13 11.81 3.25
C ARG A 172 -8.17 10.56 2.35
N SER A 173 -8.44 10.77 1.07
CA SER A 173 -8.47 9.73 0.03
C SER A 173 -7.15 8.95 0.01
N THR A 174 -7.24 7.63 0.23
CA THR A 174 -6.19 6.61 -0.03
C THR A 174 -4.75 7.10 0.13
N LEU A 175 -4.16 6.85 1.30
CA LEU A 175 -2.72 7.07 1.50
C LEU A 175 -1.92 6.16 0.55
N GLY A 176 -0.81 6.67 0.02
CA GLY A 176 0.18 5.80 -0.63
C GLY A 176 0.66 4.74 0.37
N GLU A 177 1.04 3.54 -0.09
CA GLU A 177 1.38 2.42 0.81
C GLU A 177 2.46 2.77 1.85
N ASN A 178 3.36 3.70 1.51
CA ASN A 178 4.42 4.20 2.39
C ASN A 178 3.91 5.25 3.41
N GLU A 179 2.90 6.04 3.06
CA GLU A 179 2.38 7.10 3.93
C GLU A 179 1.54 6.54 5.08
N VAL A 180 1.03 5.31 4.95
CA VAL A 180 0.20 4.68 5.99
C VAL A 180 0.98 4.52 7.30
N PHE A 181 2.28 4.24 7.23
CA PHE A 181 3.14 4.06 8.41
C PHE A 181 3.51 5.39 9.07
N ASN A 182 3.31 6.53 8.39
CA ASN A 182 3.56 7.84 8.98
C ASN A 182 2.68 8.11 10.21
N LYS A 183 1.58 7.37 10.40
CA LYS A 183 0.77 7.47 11.62
C LYS A 183 1.52 7.07 12.89
N TYR A 184 2.58 6.26 12.76
CA TYR A 184 3.44 5.82 13.86
C TYR A 184 4.59 6.80 14.14
N ILE A 185 4.80 7.81 13.30
CA ILE A 185 5.81 8.84 13.57
C ILE A 185 5.46 9.55 14.88
N GLY A 186 6.42 9.59 15.82
CA GLY A 186 6.24 10.14 17.16
C GLY A 186 5.68 9.16 18.19
N TRP A 187 5.32 7.95 17.77
CA TRP A 187 5.17 6.84 18.72
C TRP A 187 6.57 6.35 19.06
N ASP A 188 6.82 6.10 20.34
CA ASP A 188 8.09 5.55 20.85
C ASP A 188 8.19 4.09 20.38
N LEU A 189 8.42 3.86 19.10
CA LEU A 189 8.47 2.57 18.43
C LEU A 189 9.70 2.56 17.53
N ASP A 190 10.64 1.66 17.81
CA ASP A 190 11.77 1.39 16.94
C ASP A 190 11.27 0.61 15.72
N MET A 191 10.92 1.34 14.66
CA MET A 191 10.48 0.75 13.40
C MET A 191 11.70 0.43 12.53
N PRO A 192 11.73 -0.72 11.84
CA PRO A 192 12.78 -0.99 10.86
C PRO A 192 12.81 0.07 9.76
N ASP A 193 14.01 0.54 9.40
CA ASP A 193 14.21 1.47 8.28
C ASP A 193 13.91 0.80 6.93
N GLU A 194 14.21 -0.50 6.83
CA GLU A 194 13.97 -1.27 5.62
C GLU A 194 12.48 -1.57 5.44
N TYR A 195 11.95 -1.15 4.30
CA TYR A 195 10.55 -1.36 3.93
C TYR A 195 10.13 -2.84 3.96
N PHE A 196 11.03 -3.75 3.59
CA PHE A 196 10.74 -5.19 3.61
C PHE A 196 10.51 -5.72 5.03
N GLU A 197 11.38 -5.37 5.98
CA GLU A 197 11.24 -5.75 7.39
C GLU A 197 10.00 -5.10 8.00
N LEU A 198 9.70 -3.85 7.63
CA LEU A 198 8.48 -3.18 8.03
C LEU A 198 7.22 -3.92 7.56
N MET A 199 7.21 -4.39 6.30
CA MET A 199 6.09 -5.17 5.76
C MET A 199 5.99 -6.52 6.45
N ARG A 200 7.11 -7.21 6.64
CA ARG A 200 7.17 -8.50 7.32
C ARG A 200 6.63 -8.41 8.75
N LEU A 201 6.91 -7.32 9.45
CA LEU A 201 6.46 -7.06 10.82
C LEU A 201 4.97 -6.66 10.90
N LEU A 202 4.56 -5.66 10.11
CA LEU A 202 3.23 -5.05 10.23
C LEU A 202 2.16 -5.69 9.35
N ARG A 203 2.58 -6.50 8.37
CA ARG A 203 1.68 -7.20 7.46
C ARG A 203 2.00 -8.70 7.52
N PRO A 204 1.55 -9.41 8.57
CA PRO A 204 1.70 -10.85 8.66
C PRO A 204 0.77 -11.57 7.69
N ARG A 205 1.22 -12.73 7.19
CA ARG A 205 0.46 -13.57 6.27
C ARG A 205 -0.01 -14.83 6.99
N ILE A 206 -1.28 -15.17 6.82
CA ILE A 206 -1.86 -16.39 7.39
C ILE A 206 -2.38 -17.30 6.28
N VAL A 207 -2.41 -18.60 6.53
CA VAL A 207 -3.09 -19.58 5.67
C VAL A 207 -4.30 -20.14 6.40
N LEU A 208 -5.41 -20.20 5.68
CA LEU A 208 -6.66 -20.82 6.12
C LEU A 208 -7.00 -21.96 5.17
N HIS A 209 -7.07 -23.18 5.68
CA HIS A 209 -7.45 -24.36 4.90
C HIS A 209 -8.94 -24.62 5.04
N PHE A 210 -9.68 -24.45 3.94
CA PHE A 210 -11.11 -24.70 3.90
C PHE A 210 -11.40 -26.15 3.51
N GLY A 211 -12.37 -26.73 4.20
CA GLY A 211 -12.94 -28.05 3.91
C GLY A 211 -14.45 -28.03 4.05
N LEU A 212 -15.11 -29.01 3.41
CA LEU A 212 -16.50 -29.32 3.65
C LEU A 212 -16.62 -30.25 4.86
N MET A 213 -17.74 -30.20 5.58
CA MET A 213 -18.02 -31.15 6.67
C MET A 213 -17.98 -32.62 6.23
N ASP A 214 -18.25 -32.88 4.95
CA ASP A 214 -18.20 -34.21 4.34
C ASP A 214 -16.76 -34.77 4.20
N GLY A 215 -15.75 -34.07 4.74
CA GLY A 215 -14.33 -34.46 4.69
C GLY A 215 -13.59 -34.06 3.41
N ARG A 216 -14.27 -33.44 2.45
CA ARG A 216 -13.64 -33.01 1.18
C ARG A 216 -12.88 -31.70 1.35
N PRO A 217 -11.57 -31.64 1.03
CA PRO A 217 -10.81 -30.40 1.08
C PRO A 217 -11.24 -29.47 -0.07
N LEU A 218 -11.49 -28.20 0.24
CA LEU A 218 -11.81 -27.18 -0.77
C LEU A 218 -10.53 -26.48 -1.25
N GLY A 219 -9.57 -26.29 -0.34
CA GLY A 219 -8.25 -25.74 -0.64
C GLY A 219 -7.75 -24.78 0.42
N GLN A 220 -6.67 -24.07 0.11
CA GLN A 220 -6.02 -23.12 1.00
C GLN A 220 -6.19 -21.69 0.50
N VAL A 221 -6.38 -20.77 1.44
CA VAL A 221 -6.48 -19.33 1.20
C VAL A 221 -5.38 -18.63 1.99
N VAL A 222 -4.52 -17.92 1.29
CA VAL A 222 -3.46 -17.11 1.91
C VAL A 222 -3.94 -15.68 2.02
N VAL A 223 -3.95 -15.17 3.24
CA VAL A 223 -4.43 -13.83 3.56
C VAL A 223 -3.29 -12.97 4.09
N GLN A 224 -3.09 -11.81 3.47
CA GLN A 224 -2.32 -10.71 4.02
C GLN A 224 -3.17 -9.98 5.05
N LEU A 225 -2.70 -9.90 6.29
CA LEU A 225 -3.31 -9.03 7.29
C LEU A 225 -2.58 -7.69 7.31
N TYR A 226 -3.28 -6.64 7.75
CA TYR A 226 -2.78 -5.27 7.84
C TYR A 226 -2.95 -4.77 9.28
N THR A 227 -1.92 -4.91 10.10
CA THR A 227 -1.97 -4.49 11.52
C THR A 227 -2.30 -3.01 11.67
N GLU A 228 -1.90 -2.20 10.69
CA GLU A 228 -2.16 -0.77 10.67
C GLU A 228 -3.64 -0.43 10.46
N ALA A 229 -4.44 -1.36 9.94
CA ALA A 229 -5.88 -1.15 9.73
C ALA A 229 -6.71 -1.45 10.98
N ALA A 230 -6.40 -2.53 11.69
CA ALA A 230 -7.11 -2.94 12.89
C ALA A 230 -6.20 -3.86 13.75
N PRO A 231 -5.29 -3.28 14.55
CA PRO A 231 -4.19 -4.04 15.17
C PRO A 231 -4.69 -5.16 16.07
N LEU A 232 -5.67 -4.88 16.94
CA LEU A 232 -6.21 -5.88 17.87
C LEU A 232 -6.96 -7.01 17.16
N VAL A 233 -7.66 -6.72 16.06
CA VAL A 233 -8.32 -7.74 15.24
C VAL A 233 -7.27 -8.64 14.59
N VAL A 234 -6.26 -8.04 13.97
CA VAL A 234 -5.18 -8.76 13.30
C VAL A 234 -4.39 -9.62 14.28
N LEU A 235 -4.07 -9.10 15.46
CA LEU A 235 -3.36 -9.84 16.51
C LEU A 235 -4.13 -11.08 16.95
N GLN A 236 -5.47 -11.03 17.01
CA GLN A 236 -6.25 -12.21 17.35
C GLN A 236 -6.16 -13.28 16.25
N PHE A 237 -6.28 -12.89 14.98
CA PHE A 237 -6.09 -13.81 13.86
C PHE A 237 -4.71 -14.47 13.91
N VAL A 238 -3.66 -13.68 14.13
CA VAL A 238 -2.29 -14.18 14.27
C VAL A 238 -2.17 -15.14 15.46
N ARG A 239 -2.71 -14.79 16.63
CA ARG A 239 -2.66 -15.64 17.83
C ARG A 239 -3.42 -16.96 17.62
N THR A 240 -4.55 -16.96 16.93
CA THR A 240 -5.30 -18.19 16.64
C THR A 240 -4.54 -19.06 15.64
N CYS A 241 -3.96 -18.48 14.58
CA CYS A 241 -3.17 -19.21 13.59
C CYS A 241 -1.85 -19.75 14.17
N LEU A 242 -1.16 -18.97 14.99
CA LEU A 242 0.06 -19.40 15.69
C LEU A 242 -0.21 -20.55 16.67
N GLY A 243 -1.37 -20.53 17.34
CA GLY A 243 -1.80 -21.62 18.20
C GLY A 243 -2.45 -22.80 17.46
N GLN A 244 -2.52 -22.77 16.13
CA GLN A 244 -3.20 -23.79 15.30
C GLN A 244 -4.66 -24.06 15.75
N ARG A 245 -5.35 -23.05 16.28
CA ARG A 245 -6.70 -23.15 16.84
C ARG A 245 -7.76 -22.94 15.75
N SER A 246 -7.70 -23.74 14.68
CA SER A 246 -8.59 -23.61 13.51
C SER A 246 -10.07 -23.72 13.86
N HIS A 247 -10.40 -24.51 14.89
CA HIS A 247 -11.76 -24.70 15.43
C HIS A 247 -12.41 -23.43 15.99
N GLU A 248 -11.65 -22.36 16.25
CA GLU A 248 -12.19 -21.07 16.69
C GLU A 248 -12.78 -20.26 15.52
N PHE A 249 -12.41 -20.61 14.29
CA PHE A 249 -13.01 -20.04 13.09
C PHE A 249 -14.24 -20.81 12.67
N ALA A 250 -15.30 -20.08 12.35
CA ALA A 250 -16.50 -20.67 11.78
C ALA A 250 -17.12 -19.77 10.71
N VAL A 251 -17.67 -20.42 9.68
CA VAL A 251 -18.42 -19.75 8.62
C VAL A 251 -19.89 -19.73 9.01
N ARG A 252 -20.48 -18.54 9.07
CA ARG A 252 -21.86 -18.34 9.54
C ARG A 252 -22.85 -18.22 8.39
N ARG A 253 -22.50 -17.41 7.38
CA ARG A 253 -23.38 -17.14 6.22
C ARG A 253 -22.56 -16.92 4.96
N ILE A 254 -23.14 -17.22 3.81
CA ILE A 254 -22.54 -16.93 2.50
C ILE A 254 -23.60 -16.24 1.66
N PHE A 255 -23.33 -14.99 1.29
CA PHE A 255 -24.17 -14.20 0.40
C PHE A 255 -23.52 -14.15 -0.98
N PRO A 256 -24.02 -14.92 -1.97
CA PRO A 256 -23.47 -14.93 -3.31
C PRO A 256 -23.37 -13.51 -3.88
N ARG A 257 -22.28 -13.24 -4.59
CA ARG A 257 -21.91 -11.95 -5.19
C ARG A 257 -21.76 -10.79 -4.21
N LEU A 258 -21.67 -11.07 -2.91
CA LEU A 258 -21.43 -10.08 -1.86
C LEU A 258 -20.21 -10.47 -1.02
N TRP A 259 -20.37 -11.41 -0.09
CA TRP A 259 -19.31 -11.89 0.80
C TRP A 259 -19.65 -13.20 1.50
N VAL A 260 -18.62 -13.84 2.07
CA VAL A 260 -18.74 -14.83 3.15
C VAL A 260 -18.69 -14.09 4.48
N GLU A 261 -19.55 -14.45 5.42
CA GLU A 261 -19.50 -14.01 6.83
C GLU A 261 -18.98 -15.14 7.70
N GLY A 262 -17.97 -14.83 8.51
CA GLY A 262 -17.42 -15.72 9.52
C GLY A 262 -17.31 -15.02 10.86
N TYR A 263 -17.03 -15.81 11.88
CA TYR A 263 -16.65 -15.32 13.19
C TYR A 263 -15.44 -16.07 13.70
N LEU A 264 -14.64 -15.37 14.51
CA LEU A 264 -13.49 -15.91 15.22
C LEU A 264 -13.77 -15.81 16.72
N LEU A 265 -13.86 -16.94 17.40
CA LEU A 265 -14.06 -16.97 18.85
C LEU A 265 -12.86 -16.35 19.57
N SER A 266 -13.14 -15.58 20.60
CA SER A 266 -12.12 -15.26 21.59
C SER A 266 -11.90 -16.48 22.48
N SER A 267 -10.69 -17.05 22.49
CA SER A 267 -10.32 -17.93 23.60
C SER A 267 -10.26 -17.11 24.89
N CYS A 268 -11.25 -17.30 25.74
CA CYS A 268 -11.25 -16.80 27.12
C CYS A 268 -10.42 -17.70 28.06
N LYS A 269 -9.66 -18.68 27.55
CA LYS A 269 -8.89 -19.61 28.38
C LYS A 269 -7.40 -19.51 28.06
N ASN A 270 -6.73 -18.54 28.69
CA ASN A 270 -5.36 -18.78 29.09
C ASN A 270 -5.42 -19.57 30.40
N SER A 271 -4.60 -20.62 30.53
CA SER A 271 -4.45 -21.43 31.75
C SER A 271 -3.88 -20.68 32.97
N LEU A 272 -3.80 -19.36 32.90
CA LEU A 272 -3.46 -18.48 34.00
C LEU A 272 -4.64 -17.51 34.11
N GLY A 273 -5.38 -17.58 35.22
CA GLY A 273 -6.72 -17.01 35.43
C GLY A 273 -6.90 -15.49 35.25
N GLU A 274 -5.99 -14.80 34.57
CA GLU A 274 -6.25 -13.52 33.96
C GLU A 274 -6.91 -13.77 32.60
N ALA A 275 -8.23 -13.58 32.56
CA ALA A 275 -8.94 -13.32 31.32
C ALA A 275 -8.09 -12.31 30.55
N SER A 276 -7.46 -12.72 29.43
CA SER A 276 -6.71 -11.80 28.59
C SER A 276 -7.66 -10.65 28.29
N SER A 277 -7.44 -9.53 28.96
CA SER A 277 -8.40 -8.44 29.17
C SER A 277 -8.60 -7.60 27.92
N LEU A 278 -8.33 -8.17 26.74
CA LEU A 278 -8.86 -7.65 25.49
C LEU A 278 -10.34 -8.02 25.44
N SER A 279 -11.11 -7.36 26.32
CA SER A 279 -12.56 -7.35 26.20
C SER A 279 -12.85 -6.78 24.83
N TYR A 280 -13.27 -7.63 23.89
CA TYR A 280 -13.76 -7.16 22.61
C TYR A 280 -14.96 -6.22 22.75
N ARG A 281 -15.45 -5.94 23.96
CA ARG A 281 -16.46 -4.92 24.25
C ARG A 281 -15.89 -3.50 24.29
N ASP A 282 -14.57 -3.34 24.36
CA ASP A 282 -13.96 -2.02 24.39
C ASP A 282 -13.76 -1.46 22.97
N PRO A 283 -13.83 -0.13 22.79
CA PRO A 283 -13.48 0.52 21.53
C PRO A 283 -12.04 0.19 21.10
N MET A 284 -11.85 -0.10 19.82
CA MET A 284 -10.59 -0.54 19.24
C MET A 284 -10.06 0.50 18.25
N GLU A 285 -8.74 0.59 18.09
CA GLU A 285 -8.14 1.41 17.03
C GLU A 285 -8.49 0.81 15.65
N PHE A 286 -8.86 1.68 14.71
CA PHE A 286 -9.05 1.29 13.31
C PHE A 286 -8.69 2.42 12.35
N ASP A 287 -8.28 2.04 11.13
CA ASP A 287 -8.06 2.95 10.00
C ASP A 287 -8.70 2.38 8.72
N THR A 288 -9.74 3.06 8.23
CA THR A 288 -10.49 2.66 7.03
C THR A 288 -9.75 2.92 5.70
N ARG A 289 -8.62 3.64 5.71
CA ARG A 289 -7.92 4.05 4.48
C ARG A 289 -6.92 3.02 3.97
N VAL A 290 -6.50 2.11 4.84
CA VAL A 290 -5.44 1.13 4.57
C VAL A 290 -5.86 0.20 3.44
N VAL A 291 -7.05 -0.39 3.55
CA VAL A 291 -7.58 -1.33 2.55
C VAL A 291 -8.90 -0.81 2.00
N SER A 292 -8.91 -0.46 0.71
CA SER A 292 -10.11 0.02 0.01
C SER A 292 -10.94 -1.14 -0.53
N HIS A 293 -12.18 -1.28 -0.03
CA HIS A 293 -13.17 -2.21 -0.57
C HIS A 293 -13.58 -1.91 -2.00
N ALA A 294 -13.45 -0.66 -2.47
CA ALA A 294 -13.86 -0.27 -3.80
C ALA A 294 -12.88 -0.73 -4.89
N ARG A 295 -11.60 -0.92 -4.53
CA ARG A 295 -10.52 -1.25 -5.48
C ARG A 295 -10.26 -2.75 -5.56
N TYR A 296 -10.39 -3.46 -4.44
CA TYR A 296 -9.97 -4.85 -4.34
C TYR A 296 -11.17 -5.78 -4.10
N ALA A 297 -11.17 -6.91 -4.80
CA ALA A 297 -11.94 -8.09 -4.42
C ALA A 297 -11.21 -8.88 -3.31
N PHE A 298 -11.90 -9.82 -2.67
CA PHE A 298 -11.31 -10.72 -1.69
C PHE A 298 -10.70 -10.00 -0.48
N VAL A 299 -11.45 -9.04 0.07
CA VAL A 299 -11.05 -8.23 1.22
C VAL A 299 -11.68 -8.76 2.50
N LEU A 300 -10.87 -9.01 3.52
CA LEU A 300 -11.32 -9.26 4.89
C LEU A 300 -11.69 -7.95 5.56
N SER A 301 -12.90 -7.89 6.11
CA SER A 301 -13.39 -6.69 6.79
C SER A 301 -14.37 -6.97 7.92
N CYS A 302 -14.41 -6.07 8.90
CA CYS A 302 -15.42 -6.03 9.95
C CYS A 302 -16.27 -4.75 9.83
N ALA A 303 -17.44 -4.74 10.47
CA ALA A 303 -18.26 -3.54 10.55
C ALA A 303 -17.56 -2.49 11.41
N LYS A 304 -17.56 -1.22 10.95
CA LYS A 304 -16.92 -0.11 11.68
C LYS A 304 -17.53 0.07 13.08
N GLU A 305 -18.83 -0.15 13.22
CA GLU A 305 -19.53 -0.08 14.50
C GLU A 305 -18.93 -1.02 15.55
N TYR A 306 -18.49 -2.22 15.15
CA TYR A 306 -17.86 -3.18 16.07
C TYR A 306 -16.47 -2.74 16.51
N CYS A 307 -15.77 -1.93 15.71
CA CYS A 307 -14.51 -1.32 16.14
C CYS A 307 -14.76 -0.17 17.11
N VAL A 308 -15.91 0.51 17.04
CA VAL A 308 -16.24 1.66 17.90
C VAL A 308 -16.86 1.22 19.23
N HIS A 309 -17.80 0.27 19.20
CA HIS A 309 -18.57 -0.16 20.38
C HIS A 309 -18.15 -1.53 20.90
N GLY A 310 -17.20 -2.18 20.24
CA GLY A 310 -16.84 -3.56 20.50
C GLY A 310 -17.68 -4.57 19.73
N PHE A 311 -17.18 -5.81 19.67
CA PHE A 311 -17.84 -6.93 19.02
C PHE A 311 -18.88 -7.59 19.93
N PRO A 312 -20.09 -7.87 19.40
CA PRO A 312 -21.13 -8.57 20.14
C PRO A 312 -20.72 -10.03 20.39
N GLY A 313 -21.09 -10.56 21.55
CA GLY A 313 -20.89 -11.98 21.90
C GLY A 313 -19.44 -12.40 22.16
N GLY A 314 -18.48 -11.47 22.21
CA GLY A 314 -17.07 -11.79 22.47
C GLY A 314 -16.39 -12.54 21.32
N ALA A 315 -16.94 -12.49 20.11
CA ALA A 315 -16.35 -13.07 18.91
C ALA A 315 -16.16 -12.01 17.84
N ILE A 316 -15.05 -12.07 17.11
CA ILE A 316 -14.77 -11.14 16.02
C ILE A 316 -15.60 -11.54 14.80
N ASN A 317 -16.58 -10.72 14.44
CA ASN A 317 -17.35 -10.89 13.21
C ASN A 317 -16.59 -10.29 12.03
N PHE A 318 -16.30 -11.11 11.03
CA PHE A 318 -15.59 -10.69 9.83
C PHE A 318 -16.29 -11.17 8.56
N SER A 319 -15.89 -10.59 7.44
CA SER A 319 -16.44 -10.92 6.13
C SER A 319 -15.35 -10.90 5.06
N ILE A 320 -15.43 -11.80 4.08
CA ILE A 320 -14.54 -11.86 2.91
C ILE A 320 -15.37 -11.51 1.68
N SER A 321 -15.09 -10.36 1.04
CA SER A 321 -15.83 -9.94 -0.16
C SER A 321 -15.48 -10.77 -1.39
N PHE A 322 -16.47 -11.11 -2.22
CA PHE A 322 -16.21 -11.78 -3.51
C PHE A 322 -15.80 -10.81 -4.62
N LYS A 323 -16.25 -9.56 -4.50
CA LYS A 323 -16.04 -8.51 -5.49
C LYS A 323 -15.71 -7.19 -4.80
N PRO A 324 -15.25 -6.17 -5.55
CA PRO A 324 -15.11 -4.83 -5.01
C PRO A 324 -16.49 -4.28 -4.59
N LEU A 325 -16.57 -3.69 -3.40
CA LEU A 325 -17.78 -3.15 -2.79
C LEU A 325 -17.59 -1.65 -2.49
N PRO A 326 -17.85 -0.75 -3.45
CA PRO A 326 -17.78 0.69 -3.23
C PRO A 326 -18.70 1.17 -2.09
N VAL A 327 -19.87 0.53 -1.93
CA VAL A 327 -20.86 0.85 -0.89
C VAL A 327 -20.36 0.56 0.52
N ALA A 328 -19.37 -0.33 0.68
CA ALA A 328 -18.78 -0.65 1.98
C ALA A 328 -17.82 0.45 2.48
N ARG A 329 -17.46 1.42 1.63
CA ARG A 329 -16.54 2.51 1.96
C ARG A 329 -17.07 3.32 3.14
N GLY A 330 -16.27 3.43 4.21
CA GLY A 330 -16.62 4.18 5.43
C GLY A 330 -17.56 3.46 6.40
N GLN A 331 -18.23 2.38 5.96
CA GLN A 331 -19.09 1.55 6.80
C GLN A 331 -18.34 0.34 7.40
N ARG A 332 -17.29 -0.11 6.71
CA ARG A 332 -16.49 -1.27 7.12
C ARG A 332 -15.01 -0.92 7.18
N VAL A 333 -14.28 -1.64 8.04
CA VAL A 333 -12.83 -1.56 8.16
C VAL A 333 -12.24 -2.78 7.47
N GLY A 334 -11.49 -2.57 6.39
CA GLY A 334 -10.75 -3.62 5.71
C GLY A 334 -9.42 -3.84 6.41
N PHE A 335 -9.17 -5.05 6.91
CA PHE A 335 -7.97 -5.39 7.69
C PHE A 335 -7.17 -6.55 7.10
N GLY A 336 -7.64 -7.14 6.00
CA GLY A 336 -6.92 -8.21 5.31
C GLY A 336 -7.28 -8.31 3.82
N ARG A 337 -6.42 -8.95 3.05
CA ARG A 337 -6.62 -9.22 1.62
C ARG A 337 -6.13 -10.61 1.28
N VAL A 338 -6.90 -11.33 0.47
CA VAL A 338 -6.49 -12.63 -0.04
C VAL A 338 -5.45 -12.42 -1.15
N ILE A 339 -4.28 -13.04 -0.98
CA ILE A 339 -3.20 -13.04 -1.98
C ILE A 339 -3.29 -14.28 -2.87
N ARG A 340 -3.73 -15.42 -2.31
CA ARG A 340 -3.80 -16.71 -3.01
C ARG A 340 -5.04 -17.48 -2.54
N GLY A 341 -5.67 -18.23 -3.44
CA GLY A 341 -6.89 -18.99 -3.12
C GLY A 341 -8.18 -18.28 -3.53
N ASP A 342 -8.12 -17.40 -4.52
CA ASP A 342 -9.26 -16.83 -5.24
C ASP A 342 -10.26 -17.91 -5.69
N LYS A 343 -9.78 -18.97 -6.35
CA LYS A 343 -10.62 -20.09 -6.81
C LYS A 343 -11.35 -20.81 -5.67
N VAL A 344 -10.71 -20.91 -4.50
CA VAL A 344 -11.31 -21.53 -3.31
C VAL A 344 -12.47 -20.68 -2.82
N ILE A 345 -12.28 -19.35 -2.77
CA ILE A 345 -13.31 -18.42 -2.34
C ILE A 345 -14.46 -18.38 -3.35
N GLU A 346 -14.19 -18.39 -4.65
CA GLU A 346 -15.21 -18.51 -5.69
C GLU A 346 -16.01 -19.81 -5.56
N ALA A 347 -15.35 -20.93 -5.25
CA ALA A 347 -16.03 -22.19 -4.98
C ALA A 347 -16.89 -22.12 -3.69
N MET A 348 -16.43 -21.40 -2.65
CA MET A 348 -17.24 -21.14 -1.46
C MET A 348 -18.51 -20.35 -1.79
N GLU A 349 -18.46 -19.43 -2.75
CA GLU A 349 -19.62 -18.64 -3.19
C GLU A 349 -20.78 -19.52 -3.66
N ALA A 350 -20.46 -20.60 -4.40
CA ALA A 350 -21.44 -21.54 -4.94
C ALA A 350 -22.21 -22.32 -3.85
N HIS A 351 -21.67 -22.39 -2.63
CA HIS A 351 -22.34 -23.01 -1.49
C HIS A 351 -23.29 -22.05 -0.75
N GLY A 352 -23.35 -20.77 -1.14
CA GLY A 352 -24.26 -19.78 -0.57
C GLY A 352 -25.63 -19.75 -1.24
N THR A 353 -26.63 -19.27 -0.51
CA THR A 353 -27.97 -18.97 -1.03
C THR A 353 -28.26 -17.48 -0.92
N LYS A 354 -29.28 -16.98 -1.63
CA LYS A 354 -29.68 -15.56 -1.55
C LYS A 354 -30.01 -15.10 -0.12
N ASN A 355 -30.46 -16.01 0.74
CA ASN A 355 -30.80 -15.73 2.14
C ASN A 355 -29.58 -15.83 3.09
N GLY A 356 -28.38 -16.05 2.56
CA GLY A 356 -27.17 -16.24 3.37
C GLY A 356 -27.00 -17.65 3.94
N LYS A 357 -28.01 -18.53 3.80
CA LYS A 357 -27.93 -19.93 4.27
C LYS A 357 -26.89 -20.69 3.45
N ILE A 358 -26.11 -21.51 4.14
CA ILE A 358 -25.08 -22.34 3.55
C ILE A 358 -25.72 -23.68 3.13
N SER A 359 -25.56 -24.07 1.87
CA SER A 359 -26.06 -25.33 1.33
C SER A 359 -25.28 -26.53 1.86
N ARG A 360 -23.94 -26.43 1.87
CA ARG A 360 -23.05 -27.44 2.47
C ARG A 360 -22.14 -26.77 3.50
N PRO A 361 -22.20 -27.17 4.78
CA PRO A 361 -21.43 -26.51 5.83
C PRO A 361 -19.92 -26.60 5.56
N LEU A 362 -19.25 -25.45 5.70
CA LEU A 362 -17.81 -25.27 5.51
C LEU A 362 -17.13 -25.14 6.88
N LEU A 363 -15.92 -25.66 6.98
CA LEU A 363 -15.04 -25.49 8.13
C LEU A 363 -13.63 -25.10 7.72
N ILE A 364 -12.91 -24.51 8.66
CA ILE A 364 -11.47 -24.31 8.55
C ILE A 364 -10.80 -25.52 9.21
N THR A 365 -10.17 -26.38 8.41
CA THR A 365 -9.53 -27.61 8.90
C THR A 365 -8.25 -27.27 9.66
N HIS A 366 -7.42 -26.42 9.06
CA HIS A 366 -6.12 -26.02 9.59
C HIS A 366 -5.91 -24.53 9.36
N CYS A 367 -5.14 -23.89 10.25
CA CYS A 367 -4.68 -22.52 10.08
C CYS A 367 -3.24 -22.38 10.58
N GLU A 368 -2.46 -21.55 9.89
CA GLU A 368 -1.05 -21.33 10.19
C GLU A 368 -0.62 -19.90 9.84
N LEU A 369 0.49 -19.47 10.45
CA LEU A 369 1.16 -18.21 10.15
C LEU A 369 2.34 -18.51 9.20
N LEU A 370 2.46 -17.74 8.11
CA LEU A 370 3.55 -17.85 7.12
C LEU A 370 4.78 -17.03 7.50
#